data_AF-A0A3N1VSP0-F1
#
_entry.id   AF-A0A3N1VSP0-F1
#
_cell.length_a   1.000
_cell.length_b   1.000
_cell.length_c   1.000
_cell.angle_alpha   90.00
_cell.angle_beta   90.00
_cell.angle_gamma   90.00
#
_symmetry.space_group_name_H-M   'P 1'
#
loop_
_entity.id
_entity.type
_entity.pdbx_description
1 polymer ?
#
loop_
_entity_poly.entity_id
_entity_poly.type
_entity_poly.pdbx_seq_one_letter_code
_entity_poly.pdbx_strand_id
1 'polypeptide(L)' 'MKRWKEKLEAMAAAVSFAEAGDWKTARDLMRKGAEERATVHSQKRSRPSDRPRARMYRT' A
#
# COMPACT_ATOMS: atom_id res chain seq x y z
N MET A 1 -9.81 -7.15 8.39
CA MET A 1 -11.09 -6.61 7.86
C MET A 1 -11.07 -5.09 7.62
N LYS A 2 -10.53 -4.26 8.52
CA LYS A 2 -10.52 -2.77 8.35
C LYS A 2 -9.98 -2.28 6.99
N ARG A 3 -8.82 -2.79 6.56
CA ARG A 3 -8.16 -2.38 5.31
C ARG A 3 -8.90 -2.70 4.01
N TRP A 4 -9.85 -3.65 4.04
CA TRP A 4 -10.62 -4.00 2.85
C TRP A 4 -11.81 -3.04 2.65
N LYS A 5 -12.43 -2.58 3.74
CA LYS A 5 -13.44 -1.51 3.70
C LYS A 5 -12.84 -0.22 3.15
N GLU A 6 -11.71 0.22 3.70
CA GLU A 6 -10.98 1.41 3.24
C GLU A 6 -10.65 1.34 1.73
N LYS A 7 -10.32 0.15 1.22
CA LYS A 7 -10.04 -0.05 -0.21
C LYS A 7 -11.29 0.07 -1.08
N LEU A 8 -12.41 -0.48 -0.62
CA LEU A 8 -13.69 -0.37 -1.33
C LEU A 8 -14.21 1.07 -1.33
N GLU A 9 -14.08 1.77 -0.21
CA GLU A 9 -14.45 3.19 -0.08
C GLU A 9 -13.61 4.06 -1.03
N ALA A 10 -12.29 3.86 -1.07
CA ALA A 10 -11.43 4.58 -2.00
C ALA A 10 -11.74 4.26 -3.48
N MET A 11 -12.12 3.02 -3.80
CA MET A 11 -12.55 2.65 -5.15
C MET A 11 -13.89 3.29 -5.52
N ALA A 12 -14.88 3.26 -4.61
CA ALA A 12 -16.18 3.89 -4.83
C ALA A 12 -16.02 5.40 -5.09
N ALA A 13 -15.21 6.09 -4.28
CA ALA A 13 -14.92 7.51 -4.49
C ALA A 13 -14.26 7.76 -5.86
N ALA A 14 -13.26 6.98 -6.24
CA ALA A 14 -12.58 7.13 -7.53
C ALA A 14 -13.54 6.92 -8.72
N VAL A 15 -14.48 5.97 -8.62
CA VAL A 15 -15.50 5.75 -9.66
C VAL A 15 -16.43 6.96 -9.76
N SER A 16 -16.90 7.52 -8.65
CA SER A 16 -17.75 8.73 -8.67
C SER A 16 -17.07 9.93 -9.33
N PHE A 17 -15.77 10.14 -9.08
CA PHE A 17 -15.02 11.20 -9.77
C PHE A 17 -14.83 10.93 -11.26
N ALA A 18 -14.62 9.67 -11.66
CA ALA A 18 -14.54 9.28 -13.06
C ALA A 18 -15.86 9.50 -13.80
N GLU A 19 -16.99 9.17 -13.17
CA GLU A 19 -18.34 9.42 -13.70
C GLU A 19 -18.63 10.93 -13.85
N ALA A 20 -18.12 11.75 -12.94
CA ALA A 20 -18.17 13.21 -13.03
C ALA A 20 -17.20 13.80 -14.09
N GLY A 21 -16.40 12.97 -14.76
CA GLY A 21 -15.44 13.39 -15.79
C GLY A 21 -14.11 13.91 -15.22
N ASP A 22 -13.91 13.88 -13.90
CA ASP A 22 -12.63 14.24 -13.27
C ASP A 22 -11.71 13.01 -13.16
N TRP A 23 -11.14 12.64 -14.30
CA TRP A 23 -10.22 11.52 -14.43
C TRP A 23 -8.91 11.73 -13.67
N LYS A 24 -8.48 12.98 -13.47
CA LYS A 24 -7.23 13.30 -12.76
C LYS A 24 -7.38 12.93 -11.28
N THR A 25 -8.45 13.38 -10.65
CA THR A 25 -8.73 13.11 -9.24
C THR A 25 -8.98 11.62 -8.98
N ALA A 26 -9.73 10.95 -9.86
CA ALA A 26 -9.92 9.50 -9.79
C ALA A 26 -8.59 8.72 -9.81
N ARG A 27 -7.66 9.14 -10.69
CA ARG A 27 -6.34 8.49 -10.83
C ARG A 27 -5.43 8.75 -9.63
N ASP A 28 -5.44 9.98 -9.11
CA ASP A 28 -4.64 10.34 -7.93
C ASP A 28 -5.13 9.62 -6.66
N LEU A 29 -6.45 9.42 -6.50
CA LEU A 29 -7.03 8.62 -5.41
C LEU A 29 -6.54 7.16 -5.43
N MET A 30 -6.47 6.56 -6.62
CA MET A 30 -5.93 5.20 -6.78
C MET A 30 -4.42 5.12 -6.54
N ARG A 31 -3.66 6.16 -6.93
CA ARG A 31 -2.20 6.20 -6.75
C ARG A 31 -1.78 6.32 -5.30
N LYS A 32 -2.42 7.21 -4.51
CA LYS A 32 -2.13 7.38 -3.08
C LYS A 32 -2.26 6.08 -2.30
N GLY A 33 -3.31 5.30 -2.57
CA GLY A 33 -3.52 4.00 -1.93
C GLY A 33 -2.49 2.93 -2.32
N ALA A 34 -1.75 3.10 -3.42
CA ALA A 34 -0.65 2.22 -3.81
C ALA A 34 0.68 2.63 -3.16
N GLU A 35 0.96 3.93 -3.09
CA GLU A 35 2.17 4.48 -2.45
C GLU A 35 2.22 4.16 -0.95
N GLU A 36 1.11 4.29 -0.22
CA GLU A 36 1.03 3.89 1.20
C GLU A 36 1.28 2.39 1.42
N ARG A 37 0.96 1.54 0.45
CA ARG A 37 1.25 0.10 0.55
C ARG A 37 2.72 -0.21 0.30
N ALA A 38 3.33 0.50 -0.65
CA ALA A 38 4.74 0.34 -0.97
C ALA A 38 5.64 0.73 0.22
N THR A 39 5.30 1.81 0.93
CA THR A 39 6.05 2.26 2.12
C THR A 39 5.92 1.26 3.28
N VAL A 40 4.72 0.75 3.55
CA VAL A 40 4.52 -0.26 4.61
C VAL A 40 5.27 -1.56 4.30
N HIS A 41 5.33 -1.97 3.03
CA HIS A 41 6.05 -3.18 2.64
C HIS A 41 7.57 -3.00 2.69
N SER A 42 8.09 -1.83 2.31
CA SER A 42 9.52 -1.53 2.42
C SER A 42 9.98 -1.49 3.87
N GLN A 43 9.18 -0.90 4.77
CA GLN A 43 9.46 -0.86 6.21
C GLN A 43 9.47 -2.25 6.86
N LYS A 44 8.66 -3.20 6.39
CA LYS A 44 8.73 -4.59 6.87
C LYS A 44 10.05 -5.25 6.47
N ARG A 45 10.53 -5.02 5.25
CA ARG A 45 11.79 -5.60 4.75
C ARG A 45 13.05 -5.01 5.37
N SER A 46 13.00 -3.78 5.87
CA SER A 46 14.18 -3.11 6.43
C SER A 46 14.53 -3.55 7.86
N ARG A 47 13.58 -4.20 8.57
CA ARG A 47 13.75 -4.62 9.97
C ARG A 47 14.96 -5.56 10.12
N PRO A 48 16.01 -5.16 10.85
CA PRO A 48 17.21 -5.97 11.03
C PRO A 48 16.94 -7.33 11.72
N SER A 49 15.84 -7.43 12.47
CA SER A 49 15.38 -8.65 13.15
C SER A 49 14.93 -9.76 12.20
N ASP A 50 14.50 -9.41 10.98
CA ASP A 50 13.95 -10.35 10.00
C ASP A 50 15.02 -10.86 9.02
N ARG A 51 16.25 -10.34 9.11
CA ARG A 51 17.39 -10.86 8.36
C ARG A 51 17.76 -12.20 8.99
N PRO A 52 17.95 -13.29 8.21
CA PRO A 52 18.42 -14.54 8.79
C PRO A 52 19.70 -14.24 9.57
N ARG A 53 19.68 -14.46 10.89
CA ARG A 53 20.88 -14.35 11.72
C ARG A 53 21.91 -15.23 11.04
N ALA A 54 22.98 -14.63 10.53
CA ALA A 54 24.09 -15.37 9.95
C ALA A 54 24.41 -16.46 10.97
N ARG A 55 24.07 -17.70 10.62
CA ARG A 55 24.29 -18.85 11.47
C ARG A 55 25.80 -18.98 11.47
N MET A 56 26.42 -18.30 12.42
CA MET A 56 27.81 -18.45 12.74
C MET A 56 27.93 -19.89 13.19
N TYR A 57 28.14 -20.79 12.22
CA TYR A 57 28.88 -22.00 12.47
C TYR A 57 30.22 -21.52 13.01
N ARG A 58 30.28 -21.36 14.32
CA ARG A 58 31.50 -21.25 15.07
C ARG A 58 31.82 -22.70 15.43
N THR A 59 32.64 -23.30 14.57
CA THR A 59 33.53 -24.41 14.92
C THR A 59 34.33 -24.06 16.15
#